data_AF-A0A841H503-F1
#
_entry.id   AF-A0A841H503-F1
#
_cell.length_a   1.000
_cell.length_b   1.000
_cell.length_c   1.000
_cell.angle_alpha   90.00
_cell.angle_beta   90.00
_cell.angle_gamma   90.00
#
_symmetry.space_group_name_H-M   'P 1'
#
loop_
_entity.id
_entity.type
_entity.pdbx_description
1 polymer ?
#
loop_
_entity_poly.entity_id
_entity_poly.type
_entity_poly.pdbx_seq_one_letter_code
_entity_poly.pdbx_strand_id
1 'polypeptide(L)'
;MTNSLLARFPAAVALVLAGTACTPSAPVAVPAGEPYVRGTVESVRMTDRGLNIMVRDNGGGCGLNGTANSATQYLRRSSGGGVTAARAVDVQTGATVAAYVTGPQTRSCPPMARISALIIEDATSAGTTAQR
;
A
#
# COMPACT_ATOMS: atom_id res chain seq x y z
N MET A 1 18.90 -41.45 66.33
CA MET A 1 18.98 -42.31 65.13
C MET A 1 17.80 -41.96 64.23
N THR A 2 18.09 -41.63 62.96
CA THR A 2 17.23 -41.65 61.75
C THR A 2 15.89 -40.86 61.78
N ASN A 3 15.77 -39.68 61.13
CA ASN A 3 15.73 -39.31 59.69
C ASN A 3 14.32 -39.28 59.07
N SER A 4 14.13 -38.26 58.22
CA SER A 4 13.21 -38.13 57.06
C SER A 4 12.03 -37.17 57.28
N LEU A 5 12.07 -35.93 56.75
CA LEU A 5 11.82 -35.48 55.36
C LEU A 5 10.35 -35.64 54.92
N LEU A 6 9.60 -34.52 54.83
CA LEU A 6 9.27 -33.87 53.54
C LEU A 6 8.27 -32.72 53.72
N ALA A 7 8.72 -31.56 53.25
CA ALA A 7 7.95 -30.35 53.05
C ALA A 7 6.83 -30.55 52.00
N ARG A 8 5.69 -29.89 52.22
CA ARG A 8 4.65 -29.69 51.18
C ARG A 8 4.12 -28.26 51.25
N PHE A 9 4.77 -27.37 50.50
CA PHE A 9 4.29 -26.08 50.02
C PHE A 9 4.74 -25.96 48.56
N PRO A 10 4.11 -25.12 47.72
CA PRO A 10 2.70 -24.91 47.47
C PRO A 10 2.35 -25.32 46.01
N ALA A 11 1.06 -25.39 45.70
CA ALA A 11 0.57 -25.60 44.34
C ALA A 11 1.04 -24.45 43.43
N ALA A 12 1.91 -24.76 42.46
CA ALA A 12 2.35 -23.84 41.44
C ALA A 12 1.15 -23.43 40.56
N VAL A 13 0.78 -22.16 40.64
CA VAL A 13 -0.17 -21.51 39.72
C VAL A 13 0.51 -21.40 38.36
N ALA A 14 0.11 -22.26 37.43
CA ALA A 14 0.55 -22.19 36.04
C ALA A 14 -0.06 -20.96 35.38
N LEU A 15 0.75 -19.92 35.22
CA LEU A 15 0.43 -18.71 34.47
C LEU A 15 0.42 -19.06 32.97
N VAL A 16 -0.76 -19.22 32.37
CA VAL A 16 -0.91 -19.42 30.93
C VAL A 16 -0.67 -18.06 30.24
N LEU A 17 0.51 -17.88 29.66
CA LEU A 17 0.78 -16.74 28.77
C LEU A 17 -0.15 -16.84 27.56
N ALA A 18 -1.14 -15.97 27.50
CA ALA A 18 -1.94 -15.73 26.31
C ALA A 18 -1.03 -15.16 25.22
N GLY A 19 -0.50 -16.03 24.37
CA GLY A 19 0.19 -15.65 23.15
C GLY A 19 -0.79 -14.93 22.23
N THR A 20 -0.59 -13.62 22.05
CA THR A 20 -1.23 -12.81 21.02
C THR A 20 -0.85 -13.40 19.66
N ALA A 21 -1.73 -14.22 19.09
CA ALA A 21 -1.61 -14.72 17.74
C ALA A 21 -1.65 -13.52 16.78
N CYS A 22 -0.47 -13.13 16.30
CA CYS A 22 -0.31 -12.18 15.22
C CYS A 22 -0.86 -12.87 13.97
N THR A 23 -2.15 -12.68 13.66
CA THR A 23 -2.73 -13.17 12.40
C THR A 23 -1.98 -12.51 11.25
N PRO A 24 -1.26 -13.27 10.41
CA PRO A 24 -0.57 -12.69 9.26
C PRO A 24 -1.63 -12.10 8.32
N SER A 25 -1.52 -10.80 8.06
CA SER A 25 -2.34 -10.10 7.08
C SER A 25 -2.30 -10.86 5.76
N ALA A 26 -3.46 -11.21 5.22
CA ALA A 26 -3.54 -11.91 3.94
C ALA A 26 -2.77 -11.12 2.86
N PRO A 27 -2.02 -11.81 1.97
CA PRO A 27 -1.27 -11.15 0.92
C PRO A 27 -2.22 -10.36 0.01
N VAL A 28 -1.95 -9.07 -0.16
CA VAL A 28 -2.76 -8.19 -0.99
C VAL A 28 -2.40 -8.43 -2.45
N ALA A 29 -3.38 -8.83 -3.25
CA ALA A 29 -3.17 -9.13 -4.66
C ALA A 29 -2.85 -7.85 -5.45
N VAL A 30 -1.70 -7.85 -6.13
CA VAL A 30 -1.30 -6.79 -7.06
C VAL A 30 -1.87 -7.13 -8.45
N PRO A 31 -2.42 -6.17 -9.20
CA PRO A 31 -2.85 -6.40 -10.58
C PRO A 31 -1.71 -6.98 -11.43
N ALA A 32 -2.03 -8.01 -12.23
CA ALA A 32 -1.07 -8.61 -13.14
C ALA A 32 -0.74 -7.65 -14.30
N GLY A 33 0.51 -7.72 -14.78
CA GLY A 33 1.00 -6.90 -15.90
C GLY A 33 1.65 -5.59 -15.47
N GLU A 34 2.08 -4.82 -16.45
CA GLU A 34 2.73 -3.53 -16.26
C GLU A 34 1.67 -2.43 -16.01
N PRO A 35 1.91 -1.47 -15.10
CA PRO A 35 1.02 -0.33 -14.95
C PRO A 35 0.95 0.48 -16.25
N TYR A 36 -0.18 1.13 -16.45
CA TYR A 36 -0.40 1.99 -17.60
C TYR A 36 0.51 3.21 -17.59
N VAL A 37 0.71 3.81 -16.40
CA VAL A 37 1.60 4.94 -16.21
C VAL A 37 2.30 4.81 -14.86
N ARG A 38 3.58 5.18 -14.83
CA ARG A 38 4.36 5.39 -13.60
C ARG A 38 4.74 6.86 -13.54
N GLY A 39 4.23 7.56 -12.55
CA GLY A 39 4.24 9.00 -12.59
C GLY A 39 4.05 9.68 -11.26
N THR A 40 4.07 11.00 -11.30
CA THR A 40 3.83 11.86 -10.14
C THR A 40 2.42 12.41 -10.20
N VAL A 41 1.69 12.36 -9.09
CA VAL A 41 0.35 12.93 -8.99
C VAL A 41 0.44 14.46 -9.05
N GLU A 42 -0.15 15.08 -10.05
CA GLU A 42 -0.19 16.55 -10.21
C GLU A 42 -1.38 17.17 -9.50
N SER A 43 -2.52 16.48 -9.52
CA SER A 43 -3.71 16.95 -8.82
C SER A 43 -4.64 15.80 -8.45
N VAL A 44 -5.33 15.98 -7.33
CA VAL A 44 -6.40 15.10 -6.85
C VAL A 44 -7.61 15.98 -6.61
N ARG A 45 -8.74 15.67 -7.25
CA ARG A 45 -10.00 16.39 -7.08
C ARG A 45 -11.11 15.42 -6.79
N MET A 46 -11.87 15.67 -5.74
CA MET A 46 -13.09 14.91 -5.47
C MET A 46 -14.21 15.38 -6.39
N THR A 47 -14.96 14.43 -6.95
CA THR A 47 -16.11 14.64 -7.82
C THR A 47 -17.28 13.79 -7.34
N ASP A 48 -18.45 13.96 -7.96
CA ASP A 48 -19.63 13.10 -7.78
C ASP A 48 -19.38 11.63 -8.15
N ARG A 49 -18.35 11.35 -8.96
CA ARG A 49 -18.02 10.00 -9.46
C ARG A 49 -16.83 9.34 -8.75
N GLY A 50 -16.20 10.04 -7.80
CA GLY A 50 -15.06 9.56 -7.04
C GLY A 50 -13.90 10.56 -7.02
N LEU A 51 -12.67 10.09 -7.11
CA LEU A 51 -11.48 10.93 -7.22
C LEU A 51 -11.06 11.04 -8.68
N ASN A 52 -10.98 12.27 -9.19
CA ASN A 52 -10.25 12.55 -10.41
C ASN A 52 -8.78 12.81 -10.07
N ILE A 53 -7.88 12.04 -10.68
CA ILE A 53 -6.45 12.03 -10.38
C ILE A 53 -5.70 12.29 -11.68
N MET A 54 -4.92 13.37 -11.71
CA MET A 54 -4.04 13.67 -12.82
C MET A 54 -2.62 13.23 -12.46
N VAL A 55 -2.04 12.39 -13.31
CA VAL A 55 -0.71 11.81 -13.13
C VAL A 55 0.16 12.25 -14.31
N ARG A 56 1.27 12.92 -14.02
CA ARG A 56 2.33 13.19 -15.00
C ARG A 56 3.22 11.97 -15.12
N ASP A 57 3.45 11.50 -16.33
CA ASP A 57 4.40 10.42 -16.58
C ASP A 57 5.84 10.86 -16.26
N ASN A 58 6.59 10.04 -15.53
CA ASN A 58 7.97 10.38 -15.16
C ASN A 58 8.97 10.11 -16.31
N GLY A 59 8.58 9.34 -17.33
CA GLY A 59 9.38 9.03 -18.52
C GLY A 59 9.17 10.01 -19.69
N GLY A 60 8.41 11.10 -19.50
CA GLY A 60 8.13 12.11 -20.53
C GLY A 60 6.97 11.76 -21.46
N GLY A 61 6.18 10.73 -21.15
CA GLY A 61 4.95 10.38 -21.87
C GLY A 61 3.76 11.29 -21.55
N CYS A 62 2.60 10.94 -22.11
CA CYS A 62 1.37 11.74 -21.99
C CYS A 62 0.76 11.81 -20.59
N GLY A 63 1.17 10.95 -19.64
CA GLY A 63 0.53 10.87 -18.33
C GLY A 63 -0.85 10.22 -18.37
N LEU A 64 -1.71 10.56 -17.40
CA LEU A 64 -3.07 10.03 -17.26
C LEU A 64 -3.97 11.05 -16.55
N ASN A 65 -5.20 11.21 -17.02
CA ASN A 65 -6.29 11.88 -16.30
C ASN A 65 -7.33 10.82 -15.91
N GLY A 66 -7.16 10.23 -14.73
CA GLY A 66 -7.87 9.02 -14.33
C GLY A 66 -8.97 9.26 -13.31
N THR A 67 -10.13 8.63 -13.49
CA THR A 67 -11.17 8.59 -12.45
C THR A 67 -11.06 7.30 -11.64
N ALA A 68 -10.84 7.44 -10.33
CA ALA A 68 -10.87 6.37 -9.35
C ALA A 68 -12.17 6.44 -8.54
N ASN A 69 -12.79 5.29 -8.24
CA ASN A 69 -14.04 5.23 -7.51
C ASN A 69 -14.01 4.14 -6.42
N SER A 70 -15.16 3.75 -5.89
CA SER A 70 -15.27 2.72 -4.85
C SER A 70 -14.77 1.33 -5.27
N ALA A 71 -14.67 1.05 -6.57
CA ALA A 71 -14.13 -0.21 -7.08
C ALA A 71 -12.60 -0.16 -7.30
N THR A 72 -11.98 1.02 -7.18
CA THR A 72 -10.54 1.17 -7.35
C THR A 72 -9.79 0.59 -6.15
N GLN A 73 -8.81 -0.26 -6.43
CA GLN A 73 -7.92 -0.80 -5.41
C GLN A 73 -6.80 0.21 -5.11
N TYR A 74 -6.69 0.65 -3.86
CA TYR A 74 -5.60 1.51 -3.42
C TYR A 74 -4.58 0.66 -2.68
N LEU A 75 -3.34 0.69 -3.14
CA LEU A 75 -2.24 -0.08 -2.61
C LEU A 75 -1.09 0.87 -2.27
N ARG A 76 -0.23 0.48 -1.33
CA ARG A 76 1.05 1.14 -1.07
C ARG A 76 2.17 0.12 -1.22
N ARG A 77 3.20 0.47 -1.98
CA ARG A 77 4.43 -0.31 -2.07
C ARG A 77 5.49 0.34 -1.20
N SER A 78 5.98 -0.44 -0.24
CA SER A 78 7.12 -0.08 0.60
C SER A 78 8.43 -0.18 -0.18
N SER A 79 9.45 0.53 0.27
CA SER A 79 10.83 0.47 -0.28
C SER A 79 11.42 -0.94 -0.32
N GLY A 80 10.97 -1.86 0.56
CA GLY A 80 11.34 -3.27 0.55
C GLY A 80 10.60 -4.13 -0.49
N GLY A 81 9.77 -3.52 -1.34
CA GLY A 81 8.97 -4.20 -2.37
C GLY A 81 7.65 -4.80 -1.87
N GLY A 82 7.41 -4.82 -0.55
CA GLY A 82 6.15 -5.27 0.04
C GLY A 82 4.98 -4.36 -0.35
N VAL A 83 3.82 -4.95 -0.64
CA VAL A 83 2.60 -4.21 -1.00
C VAL A 83 1.51 -4.42 0.06
N THR A 84 0.91 -3.33 0.52
CA THR A 84 -0.16 -3.32 1.51
C THR A 84 -1.37 -2.54 1.01
N ALA A 85 -2.52 -2.74 1.65
CA ALA A 85 -3.72 -1.96 1.37
C ALA A 85 -3.53 -0.50 1.79
N ALA A 86 -3.96 0.42 0.94
CA ALA A 86 -4.01 1.86 1.19
C ALA A 86 -5.44 2.38 1.05
N ARG A 87 -5.62 3.68 1.25
CA ARG A 87 -6.90 4.37 1.13
C ARG A 87 -6.82 5.47 0.08
N ALA A 88 -7.98 5.86 -0.43
CA ALA A 88 -8.13 6.98 -1.35
C ALA A 88 -7.52 8.28 -0.81
N VAL A 89 -7.64 8.52 0.51
CA VAL A 89 -7.08 9.69 1.21
C VAL A 89 -5.55 9.71 1.29
N ASP A 90 -4.91 8.57 1.05
CA ASP A 90 -3.44 8.46 1.04
C ASP A 90 -2.84 8.96 -0.28
N VAL A 91 -3.66 9.15 -1.31
CA VAL A 91 -3.25 9.68 -2.61
C VAL A 91 -3.17 11.19 -2.52
N GLN A 92 -1.95 11.72 -2.54
CA GLN A 92 -1.70 13.15 -2.40
C GLN A 92 -0.95 13.68 -3.62
N THR A 93 -1.14 14.96 -3.91
CA THR A 93 -0.33 15.67 -4.91
C THR A 93 1.16 15.55 -4.55
N GLY A 94 1.99 15.27 -5.55
CA GLY A 94 3.42 15.03 -5.41
C GLY A 94 3.79 13.58 -5.09
N ALA A 95 2.82 12.70 -4.78
CA ALA A 95 3.10 11.28 -4.58
C ALA A 95 3.49 10.61 -5.91
N THR A 96 4.46 9.70 -5.85
CA THR A 96 4.78 8.79 -6.97
C THR A 96 3.80 7.64 -6.96
N VAL A 97 3.19 7.34 -8.11
CA VAL A 97 2.19 6.29 -8.25
C VAL A 97 2.41 5.46 -9.51
N ALA A 98 2.00 4.19 -9.43
CA ALA A 98 1.77 3.34 -10.58
C ALA A 98 0.26 3.13 -10.75
N ALA A 99 -0.30 3.59 -11.86
CA ALA A 99 -1.73 3.51 -12.14
C ALA A 99 -2.04 2.40 -13.13
N TYR A 100 -3.02 1.56 -12.79
CA TYR A 100 -3.60 0.55 -13.66
C TYR A 100 -4.97 1.04 -14.10
N VAL A 101 -5.27 0.91 -15.38
CA VAL A 101 -6.52 1.37 -15.97
C VAL A 101 -7.33 0.21 -16.52
N THR A 102 -8.64 0.40 -16.61
CA THR A 102 -9.55 -0.58 -17.21
C THR A 102 -10.58 0.11 -18.09
N GLY A 103 -11.09 -0.64 -19.07
CA GLY A 103 -12.09 -0.16 -20.01
C GLY A 103 -11.54 0.79 -21.08
N PRO A 104 -12.44 1.49 -21.80
CA PRO A 104 -12.06 2.36 -22.89
C PRO A 104 -11.30 3.61 -22.40
N GLN A 105 -10.39 4.10 -23.25
CA GLN A 105 -9.59 5.30 -23.02
C GLN A 105 -9.89 6.32 -24.12
N THR A 106 -9.86 7.61 -23.78
CA THR A 106 -9.94 8.66 -24.81
C THR A 106 -8.64 8.76 -25.59
N ARG A 107 -8.73 9.11 -26.87
CA ARG A 107 -7.56 9.42 -27.73
C ARG A 107 -7.09 10.86 -27.49
N SER A 108 -6.65 11.16 -26.27
CA SER A 108 -6.13 12.47 -25.84
C SER A 108 -4.80 12.32 -25.10
N CYS A 109 -4.10 13.43 -24.85
CA CYS A 109 -2.83 13.47 -24.12
C CYS A 109 -2.89 14.60 -23.07
N PRO A 110 -3.10 14.30 -21.76
CA PRO A 110 -3.27 12.97 -21.18
C PRO A 110 -4.57 12.27 -21.63
N PRO A 111 -4.56 10.94 -21.77
CA PRO A 111 -5.75 10.15 -21.98
C PRO A 111 -6.62 10.15 -20.72
N MET A 112 -7.93 10.06 -20.91
CA MET A 112 -8.90 9.90 -19.84
C MET A 112 -9.29 8.43 -19.73
N ALA A 113 -9.21 7.87 -18.53
CA ALA A 113 -9.52 6.46 -18.28
C ALA A 113 -10.05 6.21 -16.86
N ARG A 114 -10.58 5.01 -16.63
CA ARG A 114 -10.96 4.55 -15.28
C ARG A 114 -9.79 3.83 -14.62
N ILE A 115 -9.45 4.21 -13.40
CA ILE A 115 -8.38 3.58 -12.62
C ILE A 115 -8.96 2.33 -11.94
N SER A 116 -8.40 1.17 -12.26
CA SER A 116 -8.74 -0.10 -11.59
C SER A 116 -7.93 -0.31 -10.31
N ALA A 117 -6.65 0.10 -10.33
CA ALA A 117 -5.81 0.09 -9.15
C ALA A 117 -4.80 1.23 -9.21
N LEU A 118 -4.43 1.73 -8.03
CA LEU A 118 -3.42 2.75 -7.86
C LEU A 118 -2.45 2.29 -6.76
N ILE A 119 -1.18 2.16 -7.11
CA ILE A 119 -0.12 1.82 -6.17
C ILE A 119 0.65 3.09 -5.85
N ILE A 120 0.60 3.52 -4.60
CA ILE A 120 1.44 4.60 -4.07
C ILE A 120 2.81 4.01 -3.82
N GLU A 121 3.82 4.53 -4.50
CA GLU A 121 5.21 4.11 -4.33
C GLU A 121 5.82 4.99 -3.23
N ASP A 122 6.29 4.38 -2.14
CA ASP A 122 7.10 5.11 -1.19
C ASP A 122 8.37 5.58 -1.90
N ALA A 123 8.76 6.84 -1.69
CA ALA A 123 10.02 7.35 -2.21
C ALA A 123 11.11 6.42 -1.70
N THR A 124 11.76 5.70 -2.63
CA THR A 124 12.92 4.88 -2.32
C THR A 124 13.87 5.80 -1.58
N SER A 125 14.10 5.54 -0.30
CA SER A 125 15.23 6.13 0.41
C SER A 125 16.48 5.54 -0.23
N ALA A 126 16.83 6.02 -1.41
CA ALA A 126 18.10 5.76 -2.04
C ALA A 126 19.15 6.39 -1.14
N GLY A 127 19.68 5.58 -0.21
CA GLY A 127 20.89 5.83 0.55
C GLY A 127 21.05 7.23 1.13
N THR A 128 20.53 7.44 2.35
CA THR A 128 21.23 8.34 3.28
C THR A 128 22.51 7.63 3.75
N THR A 129 23.48 7.46 2.86
CA THR A 129 24.88 7.29 3.26
C THR A 129 25.46 8.70 3.45
N ALA A 130 24.94 9.40 4.44
CA ALA A 130 25.66 10.49 5.09
C ALA A 130 26.09 9.99 6.47
N GLN A 131 26.95 8.96 6.47
CA GLN A 131 27.83 8.68 7.59
C GLN A 131 29.13 9.43 7.34
N ARG A 132 29.23 10.66 7.85
CA ARG A 132 30.37 11.25 8.58
C ARG A 132 30.25 12.76 8.62
#